data_AF-A0A3S1Z1F2-F1
#
_entry.id   AF-A0A3S1Z1F2-F1
#
_cell.length_a   1.000
_cell.length_b   1.000
_cell.length_c   1.000
_cell.angle_alpha   90.00
_cell.angle_beta   90.00
_cell.angle_gamma   90.00
#
_symmetry.space_group_name_H-M   'P 1'
#
loop_
_entity.id
_entity.type
_entity.pdbx_description
1 polymer ?
#
loop_
_entity_poly.entity_id
_entity_poly.type
_entity_poly.pdbx_seq_one_letter_code
_entity_poly.pdbx_strand_id
1 'polypeptide(L)'
;SDAALDAVWETLHETRPTAINLRWALDEMRRFLRPLPTEQRAAAAYRRAGEIADEDVELNRAIGENGLAIIKAIAARKQKGEPVNILTHCNAGWLATVDYGTATAPIYLATEAGIPVHVYVDETRPRNQGARLT
;
A
#
# COMPACT_ATOMS: atom_id res chain seq x y z
N SER A 1 5.06 -6.05 -29.78
CA SER A 1 6.16 -7.03 -29.93
C SER A 1 6.83 -7.23 -28.58
N ASP A 2 7.65 -8.26 -28.44
CA ASP A 2 8.43 -8.49 -27.21
C ASP A 2 9.45 -7.38 -26.96
N ALA A 3 10.10 -6.88 -28.01
CA ALA A 3 11.04 -5.76 -27.88
C ALA A 3 10.37 -4.49 -27.32
N ALA A 4 9.14 -4.19 -27.73
CA ALA A 4 8.39 -3.05 -27.19
C ALA A 4 8.00 -3.26 -25.72
N LEU A 5 7.62 -4.48 -25.34
CA LEU A 5 7.30 -4.81 -23.95
C LEU A 5 8.54 -4.66 -23.05
N ASP A 6 9.69 -5.14 -23.52
CA ASP A 6 10.96 -5.04 -22.80
C ASP A 6 11.38 -3.56 -22.64
N ALA A 7 11.26 -2.75 -23.70
CA ALA A 7 11.58 -1.32 -23.63
C ALA A 7 10.69 -0.54 -22.64
N VAL A 8 9.39 -0.86 -22.59
CA VAL A 8 8.46 -0.25 -21.61
C VAL A 8 8.83 -0.67 -20.18
N TRP A 9 9.18 -1.94 -19.97
CA TRP A 9 9.65 -2.42 -18.65
C TRP A 9 10.87 -1.61 -18.17
N GLU A 10 11.90 -1.47 -19.00
CA GLU A 10 13.12 -0.74 -18.64
C GLU A 10 12.81 0.73 -18.32
N THR A 11 12.06 1.39 -19.22
CA THR A 11 11.68 2.81 -19.07
C THR A 11 10.95 3.07 -17.76
N LEU A 12 9.99 2.21 -17.40
CA LEU A 12 9.23 2.36 -16.16
C LEU A 12 10.08 2.03 -14.93
N HIS A 13 10.93 1.01 -15.00
CA HIS A 13 11.79 0.62 -13.89
C HIS A 13 12.80 1.72 -13.52
N GLU A 14 13.38 2.39 -14.52
CA GLU A 14 14.35 3.49 -14.34
C GLU A 14 13.78 4.69 -13.60
N THR A 15 12.46 4.88 -13.58
CA THR A 15 11.84 5.99 -12.85
C THR A 15 12.12 5.93 -11.35
N ARG A 16 12.15 4.72 -10.77
CA ARG A 16 12.40 4.45 -9.34
C ARG A 16 13.00 3.04 -9.14
N PRO A 17 14.29 2.80 -9.46
CA PRO A 17 14.88 1.46 -9.51
C PRO A 17 14.89 0.70 -8.18
N THR A 18 14.87 1.43 -7.06
CA THR A 18 14.86 0.85 -5.70
C THR A 18 13.47 0.47 -5.21
N ALA A 19 12.40 0.87 -5.90
CA ALA A 19 11.04 0.54 -5.51
C ALA A 19 10.72 -0.92 -5.90
N ILE A 20 10.85 -1.82 -4.93
CA ILE A 20 10.65 -3.26 -5.15
C ILE A 20 9.23 -3.57 -5.67
N ASN A 21 8.20 -2.89 -5.17
CA ASN A 21 6.82 -3.07 -5.63
C ASN A 21 6.65 -2.71 -7.12
N LEU A 22 7.31 -1.64 -7.59
CA LEU A 22 7.29 -1.28 -9.01
C LEU A 22 7.94 -2.38 -9.85
N ARG A 23 9.14 -2.82 -9.47
CA ARG A 23 9.84 -3.89 -10.17
C ARG A 23 9.02 -5.18 -10.20
N TRP A 24 8.44 -5.58 -9.07
CA TRP A 24 7.55 -6.75 -8.98
C TRP A 24 6.37 -6.65 -9.95
N ALA A 25 5.66 -5.52 -9.98
CA ALA A 25 4.50 -5.34 -10.86
C ALA A 25 4.91 -5.38 -12.33
N LEU A 26 6.04 -4.76 -12.68
CA LEU A 26 6.58 -4.79 -14.05
C LEU A 26 7.00 -6.20 -14.47
N ASP A 27 7.68 -6.95 -13.60
CA ASP A 27 8.07 -8.34 -13.83
C ASP A 27 6.84 -9.24 -14.03
N GLU A 28 5.82 -9.07 -13.19
CA GLU A 28 4.56 -9.80 -13.29
C GLU A 28 3.84 -9.52 -14.61
N MET A 29 3.72 -8.24 -14.99
CA MET A 29 3.11 -7.82 -16.25
C MET A 29 3.88 -8.36 -17.46
N ARG A 30 5.21 -8.30 -17.44
CA ARG A 30 6.06 -8.82 -18.52
C ARG A 30 5.88 -10.34 -18.65
N ARG A 31 5.91 -11.08 -17.54
CA ARG A 31 5.68 -12.53 -17.50
C ARG A 31 4.30 -12.92 -18.02
N PHE A 32 3.26 -12.20 -17.60
CA PHE A 32 1.87 -12.45 -17.98
C PHE A 32 1.59 -12.17 -19.46
N LEU A 33 2.13 -11.06 -20.01
CA LEU A 33 1.82 -10.61 -21.36
C LEU A 33 2.62 -11.30 -22.47
N ARG A 34 3.84 -11.74 -22.18
CA ARG A 34 4.74 -12.33 -23.20
C ARG A 34 4.16 -13.51 -23.96
N PRO A 35 3.49 -14.51 -23.34
CA PRO A 35 2.92 -15.63 -24.09
C PRO A 35 1.68 -15.28 -24.91
N LEU A 36 1.09 -14.08 -24.72
CA LEU A 36 -0.13 -13.69 -25.42
C LEU A 36 0.15 -13.18 -26.84
N PRO A 37 -0.79 -13.39 -27.79
CA PRO A 37 -0.75 -12.73 -29.10
C PRO A 37 -0.69 -11.21 -28.95
N THR A 38 0.10 -10.54 -29.79
CA THR A 38 0.43 -9.11 -29.61
C THR A 38 -0.82 -8.23 -29.57
N GLU A 39 -1.82 -8.55 -30.38
CA GLU A 39 -3.10 -7.86 -30.49
C GLU A 39 -3.98 -7.97 -29.24
N GLN A 40 -3.77 -8.99 -28.39
CA GLN A 40 -4.53 -9.18 -27.15
C GLN A 40 -3.86 -8.52 -25.94
N ARG A 41 -2.55 -8.22 -26.02
CA ARG A 41 -1.75 -7.77 -24.87
C ARG A 41 -2.27 -6.48 -24.25
N ALA A 42 -2.75 -5.52 -25.03
CA ALA A 42 -3.22 -4.24 -24.49
C ALA A 42 -4.44 -4.40 -23.56
N ALA A 43 -5.46 -5.13 -24.02
CA ALA A 43 -6.65 -5.40 -23.22
C ALA A 43 -6.33 -6.27 -21.99
N ALA A 44 -5.48 -7.29 -22.18
CA ALA A 44 -5.03 -8.15 -21.08
C ALA A 44 -4.22 -7.36 -20.04
N ALA A 45 -3.37 -6.43 -20.46
CA ALA A 45 -2.58 -5.58 -19.58
C ALA A 45 -3.48 -4.68 -18.72
N TYR A 46 -4.45 -4.02 -19.32
CA TYR A 46 -5.37 -3.15 -18.59
C TYR A 46 -6.14 -3.93 -17.52
N ARG A 47 -6.65 -5.12 -17.87
CA ARG A 47 -7.35 -5.99 -16.93
C ARG A 47 -6.42 -6.45 -15.79
N ARG A 48 -5.24 -6.97 -16.10
CA ARG A 48 -4.30 -7.47 -15.08
C ARG A 48 -3.79 -6.36 -14.15
N ALA A 49 -3.59 -5.15 -14.68
CA ALA A 49 -3.25 -4.00 -13.85
C ALA A 49 -4.37 -3.63 -12.86
N GLY A 50 -5.64 -3.72 -13.29
CA GLY A 50 -6.80 -3.57 -12.41
C GLY A 50 -6.85 -4.65 -11.33
N GLU A 51 -6.65 -5.92 -11.71
CA GLU A 51 -6.58 -7.03 -10.75
C GLU A 51 -5.49 -6.83 -9.69
N ILE A 52 -4.29 -6.38 -10.09
CA ILE A 52 -3.20 -6.07 -9.15
C ILE A 52 -3.60 -4.93 -8.19
N ALA A 53 -4.35 -3.93 -8.67
CA ALA A 53 -4.82 -2.84 -7.82
C ALA A 53 -5.86 -3.34 -6.81
N ASP A 54 -6.82 -4.16 -7.23
CA ASP A 54 -7.82 -4.77 -6.33
C ASP A 54 -7.15 -5.71 -5.32
N GLU A 55 -6.14 -6.48 -5.73
CA GLU A 55 -5.31 -7.31 -4.85
C GLU A 55 -4.59 -6.45 -3.78
N ASP A 56 -4.06 -5.27 -4.13
CA ASP A 56 -3.42 -4.34 -3.18
C ASP A 56 -4.42 -3.81 -2.13
N VAL A 57 -5.64 -3.46 -2.55
CA VAL A 57 -6.71 -3.02 -1.64
C VAL A 57 -7.01 -4.08 -0.59
N GLU A 58 -7.16 -5.34 -1.01
CA GLU A 58 -7.46 -6.44 -0.09
C GLU A 58 -6.28 -6.77 0.83
N LEU A 59 -5.04 -6.68 0.34
CA LEU A 59 -3.84 -6.83 1.16
C LEU A 59 -3.76 -5.75 2.24
N ASN A 60 -4.01 -4.49 1.88
CA ASN A 60 -3.99 -3.36 2.80
C ASN A 60 -5.09 -3.46 3.87
N ARG A 61 -6.31 -3.84 3.45
CA ARG A 61 -7.41 -4.15 4.38
C ARG A 61 -7.03 -5.26 5.35
N ALA A 62 -6.44 -6.35 4.86
CA ALA A 62 -6.00 -7.47 5.69
C ALA A 62 -4.89 -7.06 6.68
N ILE A 63 -3.92 -6.24 6.25
CA ILE A 63 -2.91 -5.65 7.16
C ILE A 63 -3.61 -4.84 8.27
N GLY A 64 -4.59 -4.03 7.89
CA GLY A 64 -5.44 -3.27 8.81
C GLY A 64 -6.09 -4.16 9.87
N GLU A 65 -6.78 -5.22 9.45
CA GLU A 65 -7.51 -6.14 10.32
C GLU A 65 -6.60 -6.89 11.29
N ASN A 66 -5.45 -7.37 10.79
CA ASN A 66 -4.45 -8.05 11.61
C ASN A 66 -3.83 -7.08 12.64
N GLY A 67 -3.51 -5.85 12.23
CA GLY A 67 -3.01 -4.83 13.15
C GLY A 67 -4.05 -4.36 14.17
N LEU A 68 -5.33 -4.30 13.79
CA LEU A 68 -6.43 -3.95 14.68
C LEU A 68 -6.52 -4.93 15.85
N ALA A 69 -6.26 -6.22 15.63
CA ALA A 69 -6.23 -7.22 16.70
C ALA A 69 -5.18 -6.87 17.78
N ILE A 70 -4.01 -6.34 17.38
CA ILE A 70 -2.97 -5.88 18.30
C ILE A 70 -3.46 -4.64 19.07
N ILE A 71 -4.05 -3.66 18.40
CA ILE A 71 -4.58 -2.45 19.04
C ILE A 71 -5.67 -2.80 20.06
N LYS A 72 -6.59 -3.71 19.71
CA LYS A 72 -7.62 -4.22 20.64
C LYS A 72 -7.01 -4.87 21.88
N ALA A 73 -5.97 -5.69 21.70
CA ALA A 73 -5.29 -6.35 22.81
C ALA A 73 -4.60 -5.36 23.75
N ILE A 74 -4.06 -4.25 23.22
CA ILE A 74 -3.48 -3.17 24.03
C ILE A 74 -4.58 -2.39 24.75
N ALA A 75 -5.65 -1.99 24.03
CA ALA A 75 -6.77 -1.24 24.59
C ALA A 75 -7.46 -1.99 25.74
N ALA A 76 -7.58 -3.32 25.65
CA ALA A 76 -8.17 -4.15 26.71
C ALA A 76 -7.41 -4.11 28.05
N ARG A 77 -6.14 -3.66 28.04
CA ARG A 77 -5.31 -3.51 29.24
C ARG A 77 -5.31 -2.08 29.80
N LYS A 78 -6.00 -1.16 29.13
CA LYS A 78 -6.07 0.26 29.49
C LYS A 78 -7.33 0.60 30.27
N GLN A 79 -7.32 1.73 30.95
CA GLN A 79 -8.52 2.23 31.61
C GLN A 79 -9.57 2.64 30.57
N LYS A 80 -10.85 2.57 30.94
CA LYS A 80 -11.94 2.96 30.05
C LYS A 80 -11.77 4.41 29.60
N GLY A 81 -11.70 4.62 28.28
CA GLY A 81 -11.51 5.94 27.67
C GLY A 81 -10.05 6.38 27.53
N GLU A 82 -9.09 5.61 28.04
CA GLU A 82 -7.67 5.88 27.86
C GLU A 82 -7.23 5.45 26.43
N PRO A 83 -6.55 6.31 25.67
CA PRO A 83 -6.18 6.00 24.31
C PRO A 83 -5.00 5.03 24.20
N VAL A 84 -4.99 4.26 23.12
CA VAL A 84 -3.77 3.57 22.65
C VAL A 84 -2.88 4.61 21.96
N ASN A 85 -1.71 4.87 22.55
CA ASN A 85 -0.71 5.77 21.98
C ASN A 85 0.10 5.04 20.91
N ILE A 86 0.11 5.57 19.70
CA ILE A 86 0.78 4.98 18.54
C ILE A 86 1.71 6.03 17.94
N LEU A 87 2.97 5.67 17.66
CA LEU A 87 3.89 6.50 16.90
C LEU A 87 3.99 5.93 15.48
N THR A 88 3.85 6.78 14.47
CA THR A 88 4.05 6.42 13.06
C THR A 88 5.06 7.36 12.39
N HIS A 89 5.66 6.90 11.30
CA HIS A 89 6.70 7.60 10.56
C HIS A 89 6.39 7.60 9.06
N CYS A 90 6.70 8.70 8.36
CA CYS A 90 6.33 8.93 6.97
C CYS A 90 4.81 8.91 6.75
N ASN A 91 4.40 8.77 5.50
CA ASN A 91 3.03 8.47 5.12
C ASN A 91 2.95 7.06 4.53
N ALA A 92 2.25 6.18 5.23
CA ALA A 92 1.97 4.81 4.81
C ALA A 92 0.46 4.55 4.72
N GLY A 93 -0.34 5.60 4.48
CA GLY A 93 -1.79 5.54 4.32
C GLY A 93 -2.24 5.33 2.87
N TRP A 94 -3.53 5.55 2.65
CA TRP A 94 -4.18 5.54 1.33
C TRP A 94 -3.49 6.43 0.28
N LEU A 95 -2.80 7.51 0.67
CA LEU A 95 -2.01 8.34 -0.24
C LEU A 95 -0.69 7.69 -0.72
N ALA A 96 -0.29 6.56 -0.13
CA ALA A 96 0.92 5.82 -0.47
C ALA A 96 0.64 4.41 -1.04
N THR A 97 -0.64 4.04 -1.13
CA THR A 97 -1.12 2.71 -1.55
C THR A 97 -2.34 2.88 -2.46
N VAL A 98 -2.98 1.80 -2.95
CA VAL A 98 -4.22 1.94 -3.72
C VAL A 98 -5.37 2.39 -2.81
N ASP A 99 -5.51 1.78 -1.63
CA ASP A 99 -6.49 2.16 -0.60
C ASP A 99 -6.07 1.66 0.79
N TYR A 100 -6.73 2.16 1.85
CA TYR A 100 -6.51 1.94 3.28
C TYR A 100 -5.12 2.36 3.80
N GLY A 101 -4.04 1.94 3.15
CA GLY A 101 -2.68 2.02 3.67
C GLY A 101 -2.20 0.73 4.33
N THR A 102 -1.00 0.81 4.89
CA THR A 102 -0.35 -0.29 5.60
C THR A 102 -0.29 0.03 7.09
N ALA A 103 0.72 0.79 7.54
CA ALA A 103 0.91 1.08 8.97
C ALA A 103 -0.24 1.90 9.59
N THR A 104 -0.93 2.73 8.80
CA THR A 104 -2.06 3.53 9.28
C THR A 104 -3.41 2.83 9.13
N ALA A 105 -3.53 1.77 8.33
CA ALA A 105 -4.79 1.04 8.16
C ALA A 105 -5.33 0.48 9.50
N PRO A 106 -4.53 -0.14 10.38
CA PRO A 106 -5.00 -0.56 11.70
C PRO A 106 -5.54 0.58 12.56
N ILE A 107 -4.97 1.79 12.40
CA ILE A 107 -5.36 2.99 13.16
C ILE A 107 -6.72 3.49 12.68
N TYR A 108 -6.96 3.51 11.37
CA TYR A 108 -8.27 3.84 10.80
C TYR A 108 -9.34 2.86 11.29
N LEU A 109 -9.10 1.55 11.17
CA LEU A 109 -10.05 0.54 11.62
C LEU A 109 -10.26 0.55 13.15
N ALA A 110 -9.25 0.93 13.93
CA ALA A 110 -9.40 1.10 15.38
C ALA A 110 -10.33 2.28 15.71
N THR A 111 -10.20 3.37 14.97
CA THR A 111 -11.06 4.55 15.09
C THR A 111 -12.51 4.21 14.71
N GLU A 112 -12.71 3.48 13.61
CA GLU A 112 -14.04 2.98 13.18
C GLU A 112 -14.66 2.02 14.21
N ALA A 113 -13.84 1.20 14.87
CA ALA A 113 -14.27 0.33 15.96
C ALA A 113 -14.52 1.07 17.29
N GLY A 114 -14.40 2.40 17.31
CA GLY A 114 -14.62 3.22 18.51
C GLY A 114 -13.55 3.08 19.59
N ILE A 115 -12.36 2.56 19.24
CA ILE A 115 -11.23 2.44 20.15
C ILE A 115 -10.51 3.80 20.20
N PRO A 116 -10.37 4.44 21.37
CA PRO A 116 -9.63 5.69 21.47
C PRO A 116 -8.15 5.46 21.10
N VAL A 117 -7.65 6.23 20.14
CA VAL A 117 -6.24 6.23 19.73
C VAL A 117 -5.70 7.65 19.79
N HIS A 118 -4.42 7.77 20.13
CA HIS A 118 -3.68 9.02 19.98
C HIS A 118 -2.43 8.71 19.16
N VAL A 119 -2.27 9.43 18.05
CA VAL A 119 -1.23 9.16 17.07
C VAL A 119 -0.20 10.27 17.09
N TYR A 120 1.04 9.92 17.39
CA TYR A 120 2.20 10.77 17.19
C TYR A 120 2.72 10.54 15.76
N VAL A 121 2.96 11.62 15.03
CA VAL A 121 3.42 11.59 13.65
C VAL A 121 4.72 12.39 13.55
N ASP A 122 5.79 11.73 13.11
CA ASP A 122 7.06 12.42 12.83
C ASP A 122 6.94 13.30 11.59
N GLU A 123 7.59 14.46 11.55
CA GLU A 123 7.55 15.33 10.36
C GLU A 123 8.09 14.64 9.10
N THR A 124 9.05 13.71 9.26
CA THR A 124 9.68 12.90 8.19
C THR A 124 10.53 13.73 7.21
N ARG A 125 11.59 14.37 7.72
CA ARG A 125 12.57 15.11 6.88
C ARG A 125 13.26 14.19 5.86
N PRO A 126 13.70 14.73 4.70
CA PRO A 126 13.58 16.12 4.27
C PRO A 126 12.30 16.39 3.45
N ARG A 127 11.54 15.37 3.08
CA ARG A 127 10.37 15.49 2.19
C ARG A 127 9.07 15.84 2.92
N ASN A 128 9.08 15.71 4.25
CA ASN A 128 8.02 16.10 5.16
C ASN A 128 6.71 15.35 4.94
N GLN A 129 6.75 14.06 4.60
CA GLN A 129 5.52 13.30 4.31
C GLN A 129 4.61 13.22 5.52
N GLY A 130 5.16 12.92 6.70
CA GLY A 130 4.34 12.85 7.91
C GLY A 130 3.68 14.19 8.23
N ALA A 131 4.41 15.30 8.16
CA ALA A 131 3.83 16.63 8.41
C ALA A 131 2.81 17.10 7.34
N ARG A 132 2.87 16.57 6.12
CA ARG A 132 2.07 17.07 4.99
C ARG A 132 0.92 16.15 4.56
N LEU A 133 1.02 14.86 4.84
CA LEU A 133 0.17 13.83 4.25
C LEU A 133 -0.44 12.87 5.28
N THR A 134 0.01 12.88 6.53
CA THR A 134 -0.38 11.91 7.58
C THR A 134 -1.05 12.64 8.74
#